data_AF-A0A961C9S5-F1
#
_entry.id   AF-A0A961C9S5-F1
#
_cell.length_a   1.000
_cell.length_b   1.000
_cell.length_c   1.000
_cell.angle_alpha   90.00
_cell.angle_beta   90.00
_cell.angle_gamma   90.00
#
_symmetry.space_group_name_H-M   'P 1'
#
loop_
_entity.id
_entity.type
_entity.pdbx_description
1 polymer ?
#
loop_
_entity_poly.entity_id
_entity_poly.type
_entity_poly.pdbx_seq_one_letter_code
_entity_poly.pdbx_strand_id
1 'polypeptide(L)'
;MSNPRTPSLLWRTFVVVGGGTLAAVAYSDAAWDKWEGVAGDTIPRDKFKALATGAAGLHVTEALGAYFAARRAKLDSPIRWAFASLLWGFPVHRRLSNERRRIQGKGRKNRKNQSA
;
A
#
# COMPACT_ATOMS: atom_id res chain seq x y z
N MET A 1 -9.17 17.92 -7.43
CA MET A 1 -8.40 17.75 -6.16
C MET A 1 -7.66 16.41 -6.20
N SER A 2 -6.33 16.40 -6.05
CA SER A 2 -5.57 15.15 -5.95
C SER A 2 -5.96 14.42 -4.66
N ASN A 3 -6.50 13.21 -4.75
CA ASN A 3 -6.84 12.40 -3.58
C ASN A 3 -5.53 12.13 -2.79
N PRO A 4 -5.41 12.60 -1.53
CA PRO A 4 -4.18 12.47 -0.75
C PRO A 4 -3.80 11.02 -0.47
N ARG A 5 -4.71 10.08 -0.76
CA ARG A 5 -4.55 8.63 -0.56
C ARG A 5 -4.13 7.90 -1.83
N THR A 6 -4.04 8.59 -2.98
CA THR A 6 -3.72 7.97 -4.26
C THR A 6 -2.26 8.22 -4.65
N PRO A 7 -1.46 7.16 -4.89
CA PRO A 7 -0.07 7.29 -5.36
C PRO A 7 0.02 7.77 -6.82
N SER A 8 1.24 7.96 -7.31
CA SER A 8 1.49 8.32 -8.72
C SER A 8 0.90 7.27 -9.67
N LEU A 9 0.65 7.66 -10.93
CA LEU A 9 0.17 6.72 -11.95
C LEU A 9 1.16 5.56 -12.15
N LEU A 10 2.45 5.88 -12.27
CA LEU A 10 3.52 4.90 -12.44
C LEU A 10 3.54 3.84 -11.31
N TRP A 11 3.38 4.26 -10.06
CA TRP A 11 3.31 3.32 -8.94
C TRP A 11 2.07 2.42 -9.02
N ARG A 12 0.92 2.99 -9.38
CA ARG A 12 -0.32 2.22 -9.53
C ARG A 12 -0.19 1.18 -10.64
N THR A 13 0.40 1.55 -11.76
CA THR A 13 0.69 0.62 -12.87
C THR A 13 1.64 -0.48 -12.42
N PHE A 14 2.71 -0.14 -11.70
CA PHE A 14 3.65 -1.13 -11.17
C PHE A 14 2.95 -2.15 -10.27
N VAL A 15 2.11 -1.70 -9.33
CA VAL A 15 1.39 -2.61 -8.42
C VAL A 15 0.39 -3.49 -9.17
N VAL A 16 -0.42 -2.91 -10.07
CA VAL A 16 -1.44 -3.66 -10.81
C VAL A 16 -0.81 -4.67 -11.75
N VAL A 17 0.15 -4.25 -12.57
CA VAL A 17 0.79 -5.11 -13.57
C VAL A 17 1.77 -6.06 -12.89
N GLY A 18 2.72 -5.55 -12.12
CA GLY A 18 3.74 -6.37 -11.47
C GLY A 18 3.15 -7.33 -10.42
N GLY A 19 2.24 -6.84 -9.57
CA GLY A 19 1.54 -7.68 -8.60
C GLY A 19 0.60 -8.68 -9.26
N GLY A 20 -0.12 -8.27 -10.33
CA GLY A 20 -0.98 -9.15 -11.11
C GLY A 20 -0.20 -10.27 -11.80
N THR A 21 0.92 -9.95 -12.45
CA THR A 21 1.82 -10.93 -13.06
C THR A 21 2.40 -11.88 -12.01
N LEU A 22 2.88 -11.36 -10.87
CA LEU A 22 3.40 -12.19 -9.79
C LEU A 22 2.33 -13.18 -9.28
N ALA A 23 1.10 -12.71 -9.03
CA ALA A 23 0.00 -13.55 -8.59
C ALA A 23 -0.37 -14.60 -9.65
N ALA A 24 -0.39 -14.21 -10.93
CA ALA A 24 -0.66 -15.13 -12.03
C ALA A 24 0.38 -16.25 -12.07
N VAL A 25 1.68 -15.93 -12.08
CA VAL A 25 2.77 -16.93 -12.10
C VAL A 25 2.72 -17.82 -10.84
N ALA A 26 2.43 -17.23 -9.67
CA ALA A 26 2.37 -17.99 -8.42
C ALA A 26 1.20 -19.00 -8.35
N TYR A 27 0.02 -18.64 -8.87
CA TYR A 27 -1.23 -19.37 -8.59
C TYR A 27 -2.00 -19.87 -9.81
N SER A 28 -1.62 -19.51 -11.04
CA SER A 28 -2.25 -20.02 -12.27
C SER A 28 -1.31 -20.97 -13.00
N ASP A 29 -1.79 -22.20 -13.28
CA ASP A 29 -0.98 -23.23 -13.96
C ASP A 29 -0.64 -22.80 -15.39
N ALA A 30 -1.64 -22.32 -16.14
CA ALA A 30 -1.43 -21.81 -17.50
C ALA A 30 -0.44 -20.63 -17.58
N ALA A 31 -0.35 -19.81 -16.52
CA ALA A 31 0.63 -18.73 -16.46
C ALA A 31 2.03 -19.25 -16.06
N TRP A 32 2.07 -20.25 -15.17
CA TRP A 32 3.30 -20.93 -14.78
C TRP A 32 3.95 -21.62 -15.98
N ASP A 33 3.20 -22.42 -16.74
CA ASP A 33 3.72 -23.18 -17.87
C ASP A 33 4.33 -22.24 -18.94
N LYS A 34 3.69 -21.08 -19.17
CA LYS A 34 4.24 -20.05 -20.07
C LYS A 34 5.51 -19.41 -19.54
N TRP A 35 5.59 -19.20 -18.23
CA TRP A 35 6.77 -18.63 -17.58
C TRP A 35 7.93 -19.63 -17.60
N GLU A 36 7.67 -20.89 -17.23
CA GLU A 36 8.63 -21.99 -17.24
C GLU A 36 9.16 -22.25 -18.66
N GLY A 37 8.29 -22.17 -19.68
CA GLY A 37 8.71 -22.27 -21.08
C GLY A 37 9.67 -21.16 -21.56
N VAL A 38 9.76 -20.02 -20.86
CA VAL A 38 10.65 -18.90 -21.21
C VAL A 38 11.87 -18.83 -20.29
N ALA A 39 11.67 -19.03 -18.99
CA ALA A 39 12.72 -18.90 -17.97
C ALA A 39 13.46 -20.22 -17.69
N GLY A 40 12.88 -21.36 -18.08
CA GLY A 40 13.32 -22.69 -17.67
C GLY A 40 13.17 -22.93 -16.17
N ASP A 41 13.78 -24.00 -15.67
CA ASP A 41 13.64 -24.48 -14.28
C ASP A 41 14.51 -23.70 -13.26
N THR A 42 14.85 -22.44 -13.54
CA THR A 42 15.79 -21.69 -12.70
C THR A 42 15.25 -21.35 -11.32
N ILE A 43 13.93 -21.13 -11.20
CA ILE A 43 13.28 -20.72 -9.94
C ILE A 43 12.04 -21.59 -9.73
N PRO A 44 11.96 -22.36 -8.63
CA PRO A 44 10.77 -23.15 -8.33
C PRO A 44 9.54 -22.26 -8.08
N ARG A 45 8.36 -22.73 -8.53
CA ARG A 45 7.07 -22.02 -8.35
C ARG A 45 6.77 -21.65 -6.91
N ASP A 46 7.20 -22.48 -5.96
CA ASP A 46 6.98 -22.23 -4.54
C ASP A 46 7.70 -20.97 -4.04
N LYS A 47 8.79 -20.53 -4.71
CA LYS A 47 9.42 -19.24 -4.41
C LYS A 47 8.53 -18.08 -4.82
N PHE A 48 7.83 -18.17 -5.95
CA PHE A 48 6.85 -17.17 -6.38
C PHE A 48 5.63 -17.14 -5.45
N LYS A 49 5.14 -18.31 -5.00
CA LYS A 49 4.08 -18.38 -3.99
C LYS A 49 4.50 -17.77 -2.66
N ALA A 50 5.70 -18.08 -2.18
CA ALA A 50 6.26 -17.49 -0.96
C ALA A 50 6.39 -15.97 -1.08
N LEU A 51 6.87 -15.47 -2.23
CA LEU A 51 6.98 -14.05 -2.50
C LEU A 51 5.60 -13.36 -2.55
N ALA A 52 4.64 -13.94 -3.27
CA ALA A 52 3.28 -13.41 -3.37
C ALA A 52 2.58 -13.38 -2.00
N THR A 53 2.72 -14.46 -1.22
CA THR A 53 2.15 -14.57 0.13
C THR A 53 2.81 -13.59 1.09
N GLY A 54 4.15 -13.47 1.05
CA GLY A 54 4.89 -12.52 1.85
C GLY A 54 4.52 -11.07 1.53
N ALA A 55 4.37 -10.73 0.25
CA ALA A 55 3.91 -9.42 -0.18
C ALA A 55 2.48 -9.14 0.30
N ALA A 56 1.55 -10.09 0.15
CA ALA A 56 0.18 -9.94 0.65
C ALA A 56 0.15 -9.72 2.18
N GLY A 57 0.94 -10.51 2.94
CA GLY A 57 1.06 -10.36 4.39
C GLY A 57 1.63 -8.99 4.80
N LEU A 58 2.61 -8.48 4.06
CA LEU A 58 3.17 -7.15 4.28
C LEU A 58 2.10 -6.07 4.06
N HIS A 59 1.35 -6.14 2.96
CA HIS A 59 0.28 -5.20 2.65
C HIS A 59 -0.83 -5.19 3.72
N VAL A 60 -1.20 -6.36 4.26
CA VAL A 60 -2.16 -6.45 5.37
C VAL A 60 -1.61 -5.79 6.63
N THR A 61 -0.36 -6.06 6.99
CA THR A 61 0.29 -5.47 8.16
C THR A 61 0.36 -3.94 8.04
N GLU A 62 0.71 -3.44 6.85
CA GLU A 62 0.73 -2.01 6.56
C GLU A 62 -0.66 -1.37 6.64
N ALA A 63 -1.70 -2.05 6.15
CA ALA A 63 -3.08 -1.57 6.19
C ALA A 63 -3.59 -1.44 7.63
N LEU A 64 -3.30 -2.42 8.49
CA LEU A 64 -3.61 -2.37 9.91
C LEU A 64 -2.88 -1.21 10.59
N GLY A 65 -1.58 -1.05 10.32
CA GLY A 65 -0.79 0.08 10.83
C GLY A 65 -1.38 1.43 10.41
N ALA A 66 -1.80 1.56 9.15
CA ALA A 66 -2.42 2.79 8.63
C ALA A 66 -3.78 3.06 9.28
N TYR A 67 -4.60 2.03 9.49
CA TYR A 67 -5.87 2.13 10.21
C TYR A 67 -5.68 2.68 11.62
N PHE A 68 -4.80 2.06 12.42
CA PHE A 68 -4.54 2.47 13.80
C PHE A 68 -3.92 3.87 13.87
N ALA A 69 -2.98 4.19 12.98
CA ALA A 69 -2.37 5.51 12.91
C ALA A 69 -3.39 6.61 12.55
N ALA A 70 -4.29 6.33 11.59
CA ALA A 70 -5.35 7.27 11.21
C ALA A 70 -6.40 7.43 12.32
N ARG A 71 -6.81 6.33 12.96
CA ARG A 71 -7.73 6.34 14.10
C ARG A 71 -7.17 7.13 15.29
N ARG A 72 -5.90 6.90 15.65
CA ARG A 72 -5.22 7.64 16.73
C ARG A 72 -5.09 9.13 16.43
N ALA A 73 -4.95 9.50 15.15
CA ALA A 73 -4.90 10.89 14.70
C ALA A 73 -6.28 11.53 14.49
N LYS A 74 -7.38 10.82 14.76
CA LYS A 74 -8.76 11.26 14.52
C LYS A 74 -8.99 11.77 13.09
N LEU A 75 -8.37 11.11 12.11
CA LEU A 75 -8.56 11.43 10.70
C LEU A 75 -9.93 10.97 10.22
N ASP A 76 -10.53 11.75 9.31
CA ASP A 76 -11.75 11.34 8.63
C ASP A 76 -11.51 10.06 7.82
N SER A 77 -12.38 9.06 8.06
CA SER A 77 -12.36 7.76 7.39
C SER A 77 -11.03 6.97 7.52
N PRO A 78 -10.66 6.48 8.71
CA PRO A 78 -9.48 5.61 8.91
C PRO A 78 -9.47 4.37 8.01
N ILE A 79 -10.66 3.84 7.71
CA ILE A 79 -10.87 2.70 6.81
C ILE A 79 -10.36 3.01 5.38
N ARG A 80 -10.55 4.24 4.88
CA ARG A 80 -10.08 4.62 3.54
C ARG A 80 -8.55 4.70 3.46
N TRP A 81 -7.89 5.00 4.59
CA TRP A 81 -6.43 4.92 4.70
C TRP A 81 -5.96 3.48 4.74
N ALA A 82 -6.65 2.62 5.48
CA ALA A 82 -6.36 1.19 5.52
C ALA A 82 -6.46 0.55 4.13
N PHE A 83 -7.56 0.77 3.41
CA PHE A 83 -7.75 0.25 2.04
C PHE A 83 -6.71 0.80 1.07
N ALA A 84 -6.37 2.09 1.17
CA ALA A 84 -5.33 2.66 0.32
C ALA A 84 -3.96 2.04 0.60
N SER A 85 -3.60 1.80 1.87
CA SER A 85 -2.38 1.09 2.25
C SER A 85 -2.40 -0.37 1.83
N LEU A 86 -3.54 -1.06 1.93
CA LEU A 86 -3.67 -2.43 1.46
C LEU A 86 -3.43 -2.53 -0.04
N LEU A 87 -3.99 -1.59 -0.81
CA LEU A 87 -3.91 -1.63 -2.28
C LEU A 87 -2.58 -1.12 -2.82
N TRP A 88 -2.01 -0.09 -2.19
CA TRP A 88 -0.86 0.62 -2.76
C TRP A 88 0.40 0.56 -1.89
N GLY A 89 0.32 0.06 -0.66
CA GLY A 89 1.45 -0.10 0.25
C GLY A 89 2.10 1.21 0.74
N PHE A 90 3.41 1.15 0.94
CA PHE A 90 4.27 2.15 1.58
C PHE A 90 4.07 3.63 1.17
N PRO A 91 3.85 4.02 -0.11
CA PRO A 91 3.66 5.43 -0.47
C PRO A 91 2.46 6.10 0.23
N VAL A 92 1.48 5.31 0.66
CA VAL A 92 0.31 5.80 1.40
C VAL A 92 0.68 6.17 2.84
N HIS A 93 1.61 5.45 3.48
CA HIS A 93 2.09 5.76 4.83
C HIS A 93 2.79 7.12 4.90
N ARG A 94 3.61 7.46 3.91
CA ARG A 94 4.24 8.78 3.83
C ARG A 94 3.19 9.89 3.73
N ARG A 95 2.14 9.67 2.95
CA ARG A 95 1.03 10.61 2.77
C ARG A 95 0.19 10.74 4.04
N LEU A 96 -0.06 9.62 4.74
CA LEU A 96 -0.72 9.59 6.04
C LEU A 96 0.07 10.39 7.09
N SER A 97 1.39 10.21 7.14
CA SER A 97 2.28 10.97 8.03
C SER A 97 2.19 12.48 7.77
N ASN A 98 2.19 12.89 6.50
CA ASN A 98 2.05 14.29 6.12
C ASN A 98 0.70 14.87 6.53
N GLU A 99 -0.40 14.14 6.34
CA GLU A 99 -1.74 14.60 6.74
C GLU A 99 -1.86 14.74 8.27
N ARG A 100 -1.29 13.80 9.03
CA ARG A 100 -1.21 13.88 10.49
C ARG A 100 -0.48 15.15 10.94
N ARG A 101 0.67 15.45 10.34
CA ARG A 101 1.44 16.67 10.63
C ARG A 101 0.65 17.94 10.29
N ARG A 102 -0.08 17.94 9.17
CA ARG A 102 -0.90 19.07 8.73
C ARG A 102 -1.97 19.43 9.75
N ILE A 103 -2.67 18.43 10.30
CA ILE A 103 -3.73 18.65 11.30
C ILE A 103 -3.14 19.12 12.63
N GLN A 104 -2.04 18.51 13.07
CA GLN A 104 -1.35 18.95 14.30
C GLN A 104 -0.83 20.40 14.17
N GLY A 105 -0.29 20.77 13.01
CA GLY A 105 0.18 22.13 12.74
C GLY A 105 -0.94 23.18 12.74
N LYS A 106 -2.12 22.84 12.18
CA LYS A 106 -3.31 23.71 12.23
C LYS A 106 -3.80 23.94 13.66
N GLY A 107 -3.89 22.88 14.47
CA GLY A 107 -4.31 23.00 15.87
C GLY A 107 -3.37 23.88 16.70
N ARG A 108 -2.06 23.82 16.44
CA ARG A 108 -1.06 24.65 17.14
C ARG A 108 -1.15 26.14 16.76
N LYS A 109 -1.41 26.46 15.50
CA LYS A 109 -1.61 27.86 15.05
C LYS A 109 -2.88 28.48 15.64
N ASN A 110 -4.00 27.74 15.66
CA ASN A 110 -5.24 28.25 16.25
C ASN A 110 -5.11 28.55 17.75
N ARG A 111 -4.39 27.72 18.52
CA ARG A 111 -4.13 28.02 19.94
C ARG A 111 -3.34 29.31 20.15
N LYS A 112 -2.30 29.57 19.34
CA LYS A 112 -1.51 30.81 19.45
C LYS A 112 -2.33 32.07 19.17
N ASN A 113 -3.27 32.01 18.23
CA ASN A 113 -4.13 33.16 17.88
C ASN A 113 -5.26 33.41 18.90
N GLN A 114 -5.53 32.48 19.82
CA GLN A 114 -6.51 32.67 20.90
C GLN A 114 -5.86 33.12 22.22
N SER A 115 -4.52 33.16 22.28
CA SER A 115 -3.76 33.56 23.47
C SER A 115 -3.10 34.94 23.31
N ALA A 116 -3.40 35.64 22.22
CA ALA A 116 -2.97 37.00 21.90
C ALA A 116 -4.21 37.88 21.83
#